data_AF-A0A2R7RVN1-F1
#
_entry.id   AF-A0A2R7RVN1-F1
#
_cell.length_a   1.000
_cell.length_b   1.000
_cell.length_c   1.000
_cell.angle_alpha   90.00
_cell.angle_beta   90.00
_cell.angle_gamma   90.00
#
_symmetry.space_group_name_H-M   'P 1'
#
loop_
_entity.id
_entity.type
_entity.pdbx_description
1 polymer ?
#
loop_
_entity_poly.entity_id
_entity_poly.type
_entity_poly.pdbx_seq_one_letter_code
_entity_poly.pdbx_strand_id
1 'polypeptide(L)'
;PQCTVPALVVEEGAVLTDNAAIAAYLEALHPEPPLLGRSPLDKAEIAAWQWRVEFEGLMAVAEALRNSSPAMVNRALPGLVDYAQIPALAERGVGRVKQFLTVLNQHLAGRDFIAAGQFSIADITAVVTVDFARVVKVKPGDEHPHLLRWRAAMQARGTMG
;
A
#
# COMPACT_ATOMS: atom_id res chain seq x y z
N PRO A 1 2.69 -1.15 -23.76
CA PRO A 1 2.78 -0.43 -22.48
C PRO A 1 1.45 -0.46 -21.71
N GLN A 2 1.48 -0.83 -20.43
CA GLN A 2 0.28 -0.89 -19.57
C GLN A 2 -0.21 0.50 -19.13
N CYS A 3 0.50 1.58 -19.47
CA CYS A 3 0.18 2.96 -19.04
C CYS A 3 0.08 3.12 -17.51
N THR A 4 0.91 2.36 -16.80
CA THR A 4 1.09 2.41 -15.36
C THR A 4 2.55 2.72 -15.03
N VAL A 5 2.75 3.23 -13.83
CA VAL A 5 4.06 3.43 -13.20
C VAL A 5 4.03 2.78 -11.82
N PRO A 6 5.19 2.34 -11.28
CA PRO A 6 6.54 2.43 -11.82
C PRO A 6 6.89 1.40 -12.90
N ALA A 7 8.05 1.58 -13.54
CA ALA A 7 8.69 0.57 -14.38
C ALA A 7 10.20 0.54 -14.09
N LEU A 8 10.76 -0.65 -13.87
CA LEU A 8 12.20 -0.86 -13.65
C LEU A 8 12.79 -1.52 -14.89
N VAL A 9 13.79 -0.89 -15.49
CA VAL A 9 14.62 -1.49 -16.54
C VAL A 9 15.82 -2.13 -15.88
N VAL A 10 15.99 -3.44 -16.02
CA VAL A 10 17.12 -4.19 -15.45
C VAL A 10 18.29 -4.23 -16.44
N GLU A 11 19.49 -4.57 -15.96
CA GLU A 11 20.72 -4.57 -16.78
C GLU A 11 20.61 -5.50 -18.00
N GLU A 12 19.89 -6.61 -17.87
CA GLU A 12 19.62 -7.56 -18.95
C GLU A 12 18.59 -7.06 -19.98
N GLY A 13 18.08 -5.83 -19.82
CA GLY A 13 17.17 -5.17 -20.75
C GLY A 13 15.69 -5.50 -20.56
N ALA A 14 15.33 -6.37 -19.61
CA ALA A 14 13.93 -6.61 -19.27
C ALA A 14 13.31 -5.39 -18.56
N VAL A 15 11.98 -5.22 -18.72
CA VAL A 15 11.23 -4.14 -18.09
C VAL A 15 10.17 -4.74 -17.16
N LEU A 16 10.32 -4.51 -15.86
CA LEU A 16 9.36 -4.93 -14.84
C LEU A 16 8.38 -3.78 -14.55
N THR A 17 7.08 -4.02 -14.70
CA THR A 17 6.05 -2.95 -14.68
C THR A 17 5.15 -2.95 -13.45
N ASP A 18 5.36 -3.88 -12.53
CA ASP A 18 4.46 -4.13 -11.42
C ASP A 18 5.24 -4.14 -10.11
N ASN A 19 4.69 -3.49 -9.08
CA ASN A 19 5.36 -3.38 -7.78
C ASN A 19 5.79 -4.73 -7.21
N ALA A 20 4.94 -5.76 -7.36
CA ALA A 20 5.25 -7.12 -6.89
C ALA A 20 6.46 -7.72 -7.62
N ALA A 21 6.56 -7.54 -8.95
CA ALA A 21 7.68 -8.04 -9.73
C ALA A 21 8.98 -7.29 -9.40
N ILE A 22 8.89 -5.96 -9.28
CA ILE A 22 10.03 -5.10 -8.91
C ILE A 22 10.53 -5.47 -7.50
N ALA A 23 9.64 -5.60 -6.52
CA ALA A 23 10.02 -5.95 -5.16
C ALA A 23 10.64 -7.35 -5.08
N ALA A 24 10.06 -8.34 -5.75
CA ALA A 24 10.62 -9.70 -5.79
C ALA A 24 12.01 -9.73 -6.43
N TYR A 25 12.23 -8.98 -7.51
CA TYR A 25 13.52 -8.86 -8.17
C TYR A 25 14.56 -8.18 -7.27
N LEU A 26 14.21 -7.04 -6.66
CA LEU A 26 15.12 -6.30 -5.79
C LEU A 26 15.46 -7.08 -4.52
N GLU A 27 14.52 -7.79 -3.91
CA GLU A 27 14.78 -8.67 -2.77
C GLU A 27 15.75 -9.81 -3.15
N ALA A 28 15.58 -10.40 -4.34
CA ALA A 28 16.46 -11.47 -4.80
C ALA A 28 17.89 -10.96 -5.07
N LEU A 29 18.03 -9.74 -5.58
CA LEU A 29 19.32 -9.11 -5.85
C LEU A 29 19.99 -8.58 -4.57
N HIS A 30 19.20 -8.10 -3.62
CA HIS A 30 19.63 -7.49 -2.36
C HIS A 30 18.85 -8.10 -1.18
N PRO A 31 19.20 -9.32 -0.74
CA PRO A 31 18.46 -10.02 0.32
C PRO A 31 18.65 -9.43 1.72
N GLU A 32 19.48 -8.39 1.86
CA GLU A 32 19.74 -7.70 3.12
C GLU A 32 19.49 -6.19 2.98
N PRO A 33 18.56 -5.61 3.77
CA PRO A 33 17.68 -6.27 4.73
C PRO A 33 16.55 -7.08 4.05
N PRO A 34 16.04 -8.17 4.68
CA PRO A 34 15.05 -9.07 4.07
C PRO A 34 13.62 -8.51 4.16
N LEU A 35 13.21 -7.68 3.20
CA LEU A 35 11.90 -7.02 3.22
C LEU A 35 10.74 -7.97 2.91
N LEU A 36 11.02 -9.15 2.37
CA LEU A 36 10.04 -10.22 2.09
C LEU A 36 10.15 -11.39 3.06
N GLY A 37 11.02 -11.33 4.07
CA GLY A 37 11.14 -12.34 5.13
C GLY A 37 12.19 -13.43 4.88
N ARG A 38 12.70 -14.02 5.97
CA ARG A 38 13.76 -15.04 5.92
C ARG A 38 13.18 -16.45 5.95
N SER A 39 12.35 -16.73 6.94
CA SER A 39 11.75 -18.05 7.13
C SER A 39 10.51 -18.24 6.23
N PRO A 40 10.09 -19.49 5.95
CA PRO A 40 8.82 -19.73 5.27
C PRO A 40 7.61 -19.07 5.97
N LEU A 41 7.63 -19.00 7.31
CA LEU A 41 6.55 -18.37 8.08
C LEU A 41 6.60 -16.84 7.98
N ASP A 42 7.79 -16.23 8.03
CA ASP A 42 7.94 -14.78 7.85
C ASP A 42 7.37 -14.37 6.48
N LYS A 43 7.77 -15.10 5.44
CA LYS A 43 7.32 -14.89 4.06
C LYS A 43 5.81 -14.97 3.95
N ALA A 44 5.20 -15.98 4.57
CA ALA A 44 3.75 -16.16 4.55
C ALA A 44 3.03 -15.02 5.28
N GLU A 45 3.51 -14.61 6.45
CA GLU A 45 2.90 -13.53 7.23
C GLU A 45 3.02 -12.17 6.53
N ILE A 46 4.21 -11.86 6.00
CA ILE A 46 4.47 -10.63 5.23
C ILE A 46 3.63 -10.60 3.97
N ALA A 47 3.55 -11.71 3.21
CA ALA A 47 2.73 -11.78 2.01
C ALA A 47 1.23 -11.58 2.32
N ALA A 48 0.73 -12.19 3.40
CA ALA A 48 -0.66 -12.04 3.81
C ALA A 48 -1.00 -10.58 4.17
N TRP A 49 -0.11 -9.90 4.89
CA TRP A 49 -0.30 -8.49 5.23
C TRP A 49 -0.07 -7.55 4.06
N GLN A 50 0.89 -7.82 3.17
CA GLN A 50 1.06 -7.07 1.93
C GLN A 50 -0.23 -7.12 1.10
N TRP A 51 -0.78 -8.32 0.89
CA TRP A 51 -2.05 -8.49 0.18
C TRP A 51 -3.18 -7.69 0.83
N ARG A 52 -3.32 -7.78 2.16
CA ARG A 52 -4.34 -7.01 2.90
C ARG A 52 -4.17 -5.52 2.71
N VAL A 53 -2.96 -4.98 2.87
CA VAL A 53 -2.69 -3.56 2.72
C VAL A 53 -2.99 -3.09 1.30
N GLU A 54 -2.61 -3.86 0.28
CA GLU A 54 -2.90 -3.54 -1.12
C GLU A 54 -4.40 -3.55 -1.42
N PHE A 55 -5.11 -4.64 -1.09
CA PHE A 55 -6.51 -4.83 -1.49
C PHE A 55 -7.52 -4.13 -0.59
N GLU A 56 -7.30 -4.12 0.72
CA GLU A 56 -8.23 -3.51 1.68
C GLU A 56 -7.91 -2.03 1.90
N GLY A 57 -6.64 -1.63 1.80
CA GLY A 57 -6.18 -0.26 1.97
C GLY A 57 -5.99 0.49 0.65
N LEU A 58 -4.91 0.20 -0.08
CA LEU A 58 -4.49 1.00 -1.25
C LEU A 58 -5.56 1.03 -2.35
N MET A 59 -6.14 -0.12 -2.68
CA MET A 59 -7.23 -0.22 -3.66
C MET A 59 -8.49 0.49 -3.18
N ALA A 60 -8.77 0.57 -1.88
CA ALA A 60 -9.90 1.33 -1.36
C ALA A 60 -9.69 2.84 -1.53
N VAL A 61 -8.46 3.34 -1.29
CA VAL A 61 -8.10 4.74 -1.55
C VAL A 61 -8.21 5.05 -3.05
N ALA A 62 -7.68 4.16 -3.90
CA ALA A 62 -7.75 4.31 -5.34
C ALA A 62 -9.19 4.27 -5.87
N GLU A 63 -10.04 3.38 -5.35
CA GLU A 63 -11.46 3.30 -5.67
C GLU A 63 -12.17 4.61 -5.32
N ALA A 64 -11.94 5.15 -4.12
CA ALA A 64 -12.48 6.42 -3.67
C ALA A 64 -12.04 7.58 -4.59
N LEU A 65 -10.75 7.70 -4.87
CA LEU A 65 -10.19 8.79 -5.68
C LEU A 65 -10.67 8.72 -7.13
N ARG A 66 -10.51 7.57 -7.78
CA ARG A 66 -10.74 7.42 -9.22
C ARG A 66 -12.21 7.55 -9.59
N ASN A 67 -13.13 7.28 -8.67
CA ASN A 67 -14.57 7.41 -8.90
C ASN A 67 -15.17 8.75 -8.46
N SER A 68 -14.37 9.66 -7.88
CA SER A 68 -14.85 10.97 -7.41
C SER A 68 -14.09 12.18 -7.98
N SER A 69 -12.86 11.98 -8.44
CA SER A 69 -12.02 13.08 -8.94
C SER A 69 -12.43 13.53 -10.35
N PRO A 70 -12.62 14.83 -10.60
CA PRO A 70 -12.86 15.35 -11.96
C PRO A 70 -11.72 15.04 -12.93
N ALA A 71 -10.48 14.92 -12.45
CA ALA A 71 -9.33 14.55 -13.28
C ALA A 71 -9.37 13.09 -13.75
N MET A 72 -10.30 12.28 -13.23
CA MET A 72 -10.44 10.86 -13.52
C MET A 72 -11.74 10.54 -14.27
N VAL A 73 -12.40 11.55 -14.87
CA VAL A 73 -13.56 11.32 -15.75
C VAL A 73 -13.15 10.40 -16.90
N ASN A 74 -13.90 9.30 -17.08
CA ASN A 74 -13.59 8.21 -18.02
C ASN A 74 -12.25 7.51 -17.79
N ARG A 75 -11.62 7.71 -16.62
CA ARG A 75 -10.34 7.09 -16.21
C ARG A 75 -10.47 6.44 -14.83
N ALA A 76 -11.60 5.76 -14.57
CA ALA A 76 -11.88 5.14 -13.27
C ALA A 76 -10.93 3.97 -12.92
N LEU A 77 -10.26 3.40 -13.93
CA LEU A 77 -9.20 2.41 -13.79
C LEU A 77 -7.96 2.85 -14.57
N PRO A 78 -6.75 2.48 -14.10
CA PRO A 78 -5.52 2.72 -14.83
C PRO A 78 -5.46 1.80 -16.06
N GLY A 79 -4.73 2.22 -17.08
CA GLY A 79 -4.54 1.44 -18.29
C GLY A 79 -4.93 2.18 -19.56
N LEU A 80 -4.96 1.41 -20.66
CA LEU A 80 -5.27 1.93 -22.00
C LEU A 80 -6.77 2.14 -22.23
N VAL A 81 -7.60 1.42 -21.49
CA VAL A 81 -9.04 1.40 -21.70
C VAL A 81 -9.71 2.39 -20.75
N ASP A 82 -10.57 3.23 -21.32
CA ASP A 82 -11.34 4.21 -20.57
C ASP A 82 -12.53 3.55 -19.88
N TYR A 83 -12.69 3.86 -18.60
CA TYR A 83 -13.79 3.38 -17.77
C TYR A 83 -14.48 4.56 -17.11
N ALA A 84 -15.81 4.63 -17.27
CA ALA A 84 -16.64 5.62 -16.62
C ALA A 84 -16.58 5.48 -15.09
N GLN A 85 -16.71 6.60 -14.39
CA GLN A 85 -16.76 6.64 -12.93
C GLN A 85 -18.11 6.12 -12.43
N ILE A 86 -18.09 5.47 -11.27
CA ILE A 86 -19.30 5.03 -10.56
C ILE A 86 -19.30 5.69 -9.18
N PRO A 87 -20.08 6.76 -8.95
CA PRO A 87 -20.04 7.53 -7.69
C PRO A 87 -20.25 6.69 -6.42
N ALA A 88 -21.13 5.69 -6.47
CA ALA A 88 -21.36 4.77 -5.34
C ALA A 88 -20.11 3.98 -4.94
N LEU A 89 -19.18 3.73 -5.88
CA LEU A 89 -17.89 3.14 -5.55
C LEU A 89 -16.99 4.10 -4.79
N ALA A 90 -17.11 5.41 -5.04
CA ALA A 90 -16.33 6.38 -4.28
C ALA A 90 -16.72 6.38 -2.79
N GLU A 91 -18.02 6.38 -2.52
CA GLU A 91 -18.58 6.30 -1.16
C GLU A 91 -18.14 5.00 -0.46
N ARG A 92 -18.25 3.86 -1.15
CA ARG A 92 -17.77 2.57 -0.66
C ARG A 92 -16.27 2.60 -0.36
N GLY A 93 -15.48 3.17 -1.28
CA GLY A 93 -14.03 3.31 -1.12
C GLY A 93 -13.68 4.05 0.16
N VAL A 94 -14.32 5.19 0.45
CA VAL A 94 -14.11 5.94 1.70
C VAL A 94 -14.45 5.09 2.93
N GLY A 95 -15.56 4.35 2.90
CA GLY A 95 -15.93 3.43 3.98
C GLY A 95 -14.87 2.34 4.21
N ARG A 96 -14.37 1.73 3.12
CA ARG A 96 -13.31 0.71 3.16
C ARG A 96 -12.00 1.26 3.73
N VAL A 97 -11.57 2.47 3.34
CA VAL A 97 -10.36 3.09 3.88
C VAL A 97 -10.49 3.28 5.39
N LYS A 98 -11.62 3.80 5.88
CA LYS A 98 -11.85 3.97 7.34
C LYS A 98 -11.79 2.64 8.09
N GLN A 99 -12.43 1.61 7.54
CA GLN A 99 -12.38 0.26 8.12
C GLN A 99 -10.94 -0.28 8.15
N PHE A 100 -10.19 -0.10 7.07
CA PHE A 100 -8.79 -0.51 7.00
C PHE A 100 -7.92 0.19 8.06
N LEU A 101 -8.08 1.50 8.27
CA LEU A 101 -7.35 2.21 9.33
C LEU A 101 -7.68 1.67 10.73
N THR A 102 -8.95 1.31 10.97
CA THR A 102 -9.38 0.69 12.23
C THR A 102 -8.70 -0.67 12.43
N VAL A 103 -8.75 -1.54 11.42
CA VAL A 103 -8.14 -2.88 11.45
C VAL A 103 -6.62 -2.77 11.64
N LEU A 104 -5.95 -1.90 10.90
CA LEU A 104 -4.51 -1.71 10.98
C LEU A 104 -4.10 -1.18 12.37
N ASN A 105 -4.84 -0.23 12.93
CA ASN A 105 -4.59 0.25 14.28
C ASN A 105 -4.72 -0.86 15.34
N GLN A 106 -5.78 -1.68 15.26
CA GLN A 106 -5.96 -2.81 16.18
C GLN A 106 -4.83 -3.83 16.03
N HIS A 107 -4.43 -4.13 14.81
CA HIS A 107 -3.31 -5.03 14.55
C HIS A 107 -2.00 -4.50 15.11
N LEU A 108 -1.75 -3.19 15.01
CA LEU A 108 -0.56 -2.55 15.54
C LEU A 108 -0.54 -2.41 17.07
N ALA A 109 -1.58 -2.85 17.80
CA ALA A 109 -1.53 -2.92 19.25
C ALA A 109 -0.40 -3.86 19.71
N GLY A 110 0.59 -3.30 20.43
CA GLY A 110 1.76 -4.05 20.91
C GLY A 110 2.76 -4.51 19.85
N ARG A 111 2.65 -4.03 18.60
CA ARG A 111 3.57 -4.38 17.50
C ARG A 111 4.32 -3.16 16.99
N ASP A 112 5.62 -3.34 16.73
CA ASP A 112 6.48 -2.30 16.15
C ASP A 112 6.43 -2.31 14.61
N PHE A 113 6.11 -3.45 14.01
CA PHE A 113 5.99 -3.66 12.57
C PHE A 113 4.73 -4.46 12.25
N ILE A 114 4.28 -4.38 11.00
CA ILE A 114 3.02 -5.02 10.57
C ILE A 114 3.12 -6.54 10.56
N ALA A 115 4.26 -7.12 10.18
CA ALA A 115 4.37 -8.56 10.01
C ALA A 115 5.73 -9.11 10.48
N ALA A 116 5.73 -10.35 10.96
CA ALA A 116 6.92 -11.13 11.27
C ALA A 116 7.93 -10.44 12.23
N GLY A 117 7.45 -9.51 13.06
CA GLY A 117 8.27 -8.78 14.02
C GLY A 117 9.41 -7.94 13.40
N GLN A 118 9.36 -7.64 12.10
CA GLN A 118 10.43 -6.94 11.38
C GLN A 118 9.88 -5.94 10.37
N PHE A 119 10.69 -4.94 10.02
CA PHE A 119 10.36 -4.01 8.94
C PHE A 119 10.29 -4.75 7.60
N SER A 120 9.18 -4.60 6.88
CA SER A 120 8.91 -5.36 5.67
C SER A 120 8.24 -4.51 4.58
N ILE A 121 8.01 -5.10 3.41
CA ILE A 121 7.24 -4.47 2.34
C ILE A 121 5.82 -4.09 2.79
N ALA A 122 5.23 -4.82 3.74
CA ALA A 122 3.92 -4.51 4.27
C ALA A 122 3.91 -3.15 4.98
N ASP A 123 4.97 -2.83 5.73
CA ASP A 123 5.12 -1.52 6.37
C ASP A 123 5.28 -0.39 5.35
N ILE A 124 6.10 -0.61 4.31
CA ILE A 124 6.33 0.35 3.23
C ILE A 124 5.00 0.69 2.53
N THR A 125 4.28 -0.35 2.10
CA THR A 125 3.00 -0.19 1.40
C THR A 125 1.95 0.45 2.30
N ALA A 126 1.94 0.13 3.60
CA ALA A 126 1.00 0.70 4.54
C ALA A 126 1.26 2.19 4.78
N VAL A 127 2.53 2.63 4.83
CA VAL A 127 2.86 4.05 4.96
C VAL A 127 2.34 4.81 3.75
N VAL A 128 2.66 4.33 2.55
CA VAL A 128 2.15 4.92 1.29
C VAL A 128 0.63 4.98 1.31
N THR A 129 -0.04 3.90 1.74
CA THR A 129 -1.50 3.82 1.81
C THR A 129 -2.10 4.84 2.79
N VAL A 130 -1.54 4.94 4.01
CA VAL A 130 -2.02 5.85 5.06
C VAL A 130 -1.84 7.31 4.67
N ASP A 131 -0.71 7.64 4.04
CA ASP A 131 -0.48 9.01 3.58
C ASP A 131 -1.32 9.34 2.35
N PHE A 132 -1.46 8.40 1.42
CA PHE A 132 -2.29 8.57 0.24
C PHE A 132 -3.78 8.69 0.57
N ALA A 133 -4.26 8.07 1.65
CA ALA A 133 -5.65 8.21 2.10
C ALA A 133 -6.08 9.69 2.31
N ARG A 134 -5.12 10.59 2.58
CA ARG A 134 -5.38 12.02 2.73
C ARG A 134 -5.99 12.66 1.48
N VAL A 135 -5.70 12.13 0.28
CA VAL A 135 -6.26 12.64 -0.99
C VAL A 135 -7.77 12.48 -1.06
N VAL A 136 -8.31 11.48 -0.36
CA VAL A 136 -9.77 11.25 -0.21
C VAL A 136 -10.30 11.75 1.13
N LYS A 137 -9.56 12.66 1.77
CA LYS A 137 -9.89 13.32 3.05
C LYS A 137 -10.06 12.35 4.22
N VAL A 138 -9.42 11.19 4.17
CA VAL A 138 -9.36 10.22 5.28
C VAL A 138 -7.95 10.24 5.85
N LYS A 139 -7.84 10.33 7.18
CA LYS A 139 -6.56 10.23 7.90
C LYS A 139 -6.78 9.58 9.27
N PRO A 140 -5.77 8.92 9.85
CA PRO A 140 -5.84 8.47 11.23
C PRO A 140 -6.04 9.65 12.19
N GLY A 141 -7.01 9.55 13.11
CA GLY A 141 -7.21 10.45 14.25
C GLY A 141 -6.81 9.83 15.59
N ASP A 142 -7.17 10.48 16.68
CA ASP A 142 -6.86 10.08 18.07
C ASP A 142 -7.42 8.69 18.42
N GLU A 143 -8.46 8.24 17.71
CA GLU A 143 -9.01 6.89 17.80
C GLU A 143 -8.09 5.80 17.24
N HIS A 144 -6.99 6.18 16.57
CA HIS A 144 -5.99 5.28 15.99
C HIS A 144 -4.59 5.44 16.64
N PRO A 145 -4.45 5.31 17.98
CA PRO A 145 -3.21 5.65 18.67
C PRO A 145 -2.02 4.74 18.30
N HIS A 146 -2.26 3.46 18.02
CA HIS A 146 -1.19 2.52 17.65
C HIS A 146 -0.70 2.74 16.22
N LEU A 147 -1.63 3.08 15.33
CA LEU A 147 -1.29 3.46 13.96
C LEU A 147 -0.49 4.75 13.93
N LEU A 148 -0.89 5.76 14.70
CA LEU A 148 -0.14 7.02 14.80
C LEU A 148 1.27 6.81 15.37
N ARG A 149 1.41 6.00 16.44
CA ARG A 149 2.72 5.61 16.99
C ARG A 149 3.60 4.94 15.93
N TRP A 150 3.07 3.93 15.25
CA TRP A 150 3.79 3.20 14.21
C TRP A 150 4.19 4.12 13.06
N ARG A 151 3.29 5.00 12.57
CA ARG A 151 3.60 5.91 11.45
C ARG A 151 4.72 6.89 11.80
N ALA A 152 4.74 7.40 13.05
CA ALA A 152 5.81 8.26 13.55
C ALA A 152 7.15 7.51 13.61
N ALA A 153 7.15 6.27 14.10
CA ALA A 153 8.35 5.42 14.11
C ALA A 153 8.85 5.12 12.69
N MET A 154 7.95 4.88 11.74
CA MET A 154 8.31 4.68 10.33
C MET A 154 8.93 5.95 9.71
N GLN A 155 8.40 7.13 10.02
CA GLN A 155 8.96 8.41 9.56
C GLN A 155 10.38 8.62 10.06
N ALA A 156 10.65 8.26 11.33
CA ALA A 156 11.96 8.39 11.96
C ALA A 156 13.06 7.52 11.31
N ARG A 157 12.69 6.55 10.45
CA ARG A 157 13.65 5.72 9.69
C ARG A 157 14.37 6.50 8.58
N GLY A 158 13.91 7.69 8.21
CA GLY A 158 14.59 8.61 7.28
C GLY A 158 14.38 8.32 5.78
N THR A 159 13.84 7.16 5.42
CA THR A 159 13.51 6.80 4.03
C THR A 159 12.03 6.98 3.68
N MET A 160 11.20 7.36 4.66
CA MET A 160 9.73 7.38 4.57
C MET A 160 9.12 8.71 5.04
N GLY A 161 9.75 9.81 4.58
CA GLY A 161 9.38 11.20 4.89
C GLY A 161 8.10 11.68 4.23
#